data_AF-A0A839SGQ6-F1
#
_entry.id   AF-A0A839SGQ6-F1
#
_cell.length_a   1.000
_cell.length_b   1.000
_cell.length_c   1.000
_cell.angle_alpha   90.00
_cell.angle_beta   90.00
_cell.angle_gamma   90.00
#
_symmetry.space_group_name_H-M   'P 1'
#
loop_
_entity.id
_entity.type
_entity.pdbx_description
1 polymer ?
#
loop_
_entity_poly.entity_id
_entity_poly.type
_entity_poly.pdbx_seq_one_letter_code
_entity_poly.pdbx_strand_id
1 'polypeptide(L)'
;MMLSLMFQEKKKFPWFKVTSSFVIVALVIVIIGALRQSGRNVSEEDLSITGDSFIDKVFGNRNLLSADKTGVLYDAVERNKFQLEYGLSFIDFFLAPIPRSIWVNKPITAIETRIQPLFTGPLGASGSVPPGLPAEGYLQFGFIGVIGLMFCYGYFMAYMFNVFSNSVQSYSVLLYFFFCYQFGFNMIGFSVGSAAVQFLIDFLPLYFVLKFLK
;
A
#
# COMPACT_ATOMS: atom_id res chain seq x y z
N MET A 1 -4.56 28.50 4.76
CA MET A 1 -3.75 29.70 5.12
C MET A 1 -2.31 29.33 5.51
N MET A 2 -2.08 28.28 6.31
CA MET A 2 -0.73 27.87 6.75
C MET A 2 0.18 27.35 5.62
N LEU A 3 -0.37 26.61 4.63
CA LEU A 3 0.38 26.21 3.43
C LEU A 3 0.78 27.42 2.56
N SER A 4 -0.04 28.47 2.49
CA SER A 4 0.31 29.68 1.75
C SER A 4 1.38 30.49 2.49
N LEU A 5 1.42 30.44 3.82
CA LEU A 5 2.48 31.06 4.63
C LEU A 5 3.82 30.31 4.48
N MET A 6 3.82 28.98 4.37
CA MET A 6 5.04 28.22 4.06
C MET A 6 5.62 28.52 2.67
N PHE A 7 4.78 28.90 1.70
CA PHE A 7 5.21 29.32 0.36
C PHE A 7 5.50 30.82 0.23
N GLN A 8 5.23 31.63 1.24
CA GLN A 8 5.43 33.09 1.19
C GLN A 8 6.83 33.55 1.61
N GLU A 9 7.60 32.76 2.35
CA GLU A 9 9.03 33.04 2.50
C GLU A 9 9.78 32.57 1.24
N LYS A 10 10.19 33.52 0.38
CA LYS A 10 11.14 33.31 -0.73
C LYS A 10 12.55 32.93 -0.22
N LYS A 11 12.68 31.97 0.69
CA LYS A 11 13.95 31.27 0.91
C LYS A 11 14.21 30.42 -0.33
N LYS A 12 15.40 30.56 -0.92
CA LYS A 12 15.84 29.70 -2.03
C LYS A 12 15.70 28.25 -1.58
N PHE A 13 14.72 27.56 -2.14
CA PHE A 13 14.48 26.15 -1.83
C PHE A 13 15.78 25.38 -2.09
N PRO A 14 16.33 24.65 -1.11
CA PRO A 14 17.66 24.05 -1.22
C PRO A 14 17.60 22.78 -2.07
N TRP A 15 17.26 22.93 -3.35
CA TRP A 15 17.04 21.85 -4.31
C TRP A 15 18.15 20.81 -4.27
N PHE A 16 19.41 21.24 -4.21
CA PHE A 16 20.56 20.34 -4.14
C PHE A 16 20.56 19.43 -2.91
N LYS A 17 20.17 19.93 -1.73
CA LYS A 17 20.11 19.11 -0.50
C LYS A 17 18.93 18.14 -0.54
N VAL A 18 17.82 18.56 -1.14
CA VAL A 18 16.62 17.72 -1.28
C VAL A 18 16.87 16.61 -2.30
N THR A 19 17.43 16.93 -3.46
CA THR A 19 17.75 15.93 -4.49
C THR A 19 18.82 14.96 -4.04
N SER A 20 19.89 15.43 -3.37
CA SER A 20 20.92 14.54 -2.83
C SER A 20 20.37 13.61 -1.75
N SER A 21 19.52 14.12 -0.86
CA SER A 21 18.86 13.29 0.17
C SER A 21 17.95 12.23 -0.47
N PHE A 22 17.19 12.58 -1.51
CA PHE A 22 16.33 11.64 -2.23
C PHE A 22 17.15 10.54 -2.92
N VAL A 23 18.27 10.90 -3.56
CA VAL A 23 19.19 9.95 -4.20
C VAL A 23 19.82 9.01 -3.17
N ILE A 24 20.23 9.52 -2.00
CA ILE A 24 20.79 8.70 -0.91
C ILE A 24 19.74 7.71 -0.42
N VAL A 25 18.50 8.15 -0.16
CA VAL A 25 17.41 7.27 0.28
C VAL A 25 17.11 6.21 -0.77
N ALA A 26 17.05 6.57 -2.06
CA ALA A 26 16.85 5.62 -3.15
C ALA A 26 17.98 4.59 -3.22
N LEU A 27 19.24 5.02 -3.07
CA LEU A 27 20.40 4.13 -3.01
C LEU A 27 20.32 3.16 -1.82
N VAL A 28 19.95 3.65 -0.64
CA VAL A 28 19.76 2.82 0.55
C VAL A 28 18.68 1.76 0.31
N ILE A 29 17.55 2.13 -0.29
CA ILE A 29 16.48 1.18 -0.63
C ILE A 29 16.97 0.12 -1.62
N VAL A 30 17.73 0.50 -2.65
CA VAL A 30 18.32 -0.45 -3.62
C VAL A 30 19.30 -1.40 -2.94
N ILE A 31 20.16 -0.89 -2.06
CA ILE A 31 21.13 -1.72 -1.31
C ILE A 31 20.40 -2.69 -0.38
N ILE A 32 19.41 -2.24 0.38
CA ILE A 32 18.59 -3.11 1.25
C ILE A 32 17.86 -4.17 0.42
N GLY A 33 17.32 -3.78 -0.74
CA GLY A 33 16.69 -4.71 -1.68
C GLY A 33 17.63 -5.79 -2.18
N ALA A 34 18.84 -5.41 -2.62
CA ALA A 34 19.87 -6.32 -3.09
C ALA A 34 20.35 -7.27 -1.98
N LEU A 35 20.60 -6.75 -0.77
CA LEU A 35 20.99 -7.55 0.40
C LEU A 35 19.88 -8.53 0.81
N ARG A 36 18.61 -8.13 0.73
CA ARG A 36 17.46 -9.00 1.00
C ARG A 36 17.33 -10.13 -0.02
N GLN A 37 17.71 -9.88 -1.28
CA GLN A 37 17.68 -10.89 -2.34
C GLN A 37 18.86 -11.87 -2.22
N SER A 38 20.06 -11.38 -1.85
CA SER A 38 21.24 -12.21 -1.62
C SER A 38 21.11 -13.21 -0.45
N GLY A 39 20.17 -12.98 0.48
CA GLY A 39 19.87 -13.90 1.59
C GLY A 39 18.90 -15.02 1.24
N ARG A 40 18.33 -15.02 0.02
CA ARG A 40 17.54 -16.13 -0.54
C ARG A 40 18.46 -16.90 -1.49
N ASN A 41 18.47 -18.24 -1.44
CA ASN A 41 19.20 -19.08 -2.39
C ASN A 41 18.64 -18.86 -3.80
N VAL A 42 19.16 -17.84 -4.47
CA VAL A 42 18.72 -17.35 -5.77
C VAL A 42 19.80 -17.77 -6.77
N SER A 43 19.38 -18.45 -7.83
CA SER A 43 20.22 -18.90 -8.95
C SER A 43 21.00 -17.74 -9.58
N GLU A 44 22.25 -17.98 -9.97
CA GLU A 44 23.19 -16.98 -10.52
C GLU A 44 22.66 -16.20 -11.74
N GLU A 45 21.60 -16.69 -12.40
CA GLU A 45 20.89 -16.03 -13.50
C GLU A 45 20.19 -14.70 -13.09
N ASP A 46 19.78 -14.56 -11.83
CA ASP A 46 19.05 -13.37 -11.33
C ASP A 46 19.97 -12.18 -10.99
N LEU A 47 21.29 -12.38 -11.01
CA LEU A 47 22.32 -11.41 -10.64
C LEU A 47 22.86 -10.58 -11.83
N SER A 48 22.41 -10.84 -13.06
CA SER A 48 22.75 -9.97 -14.19
C SER A 48 21.97 -8.65 -14.10
N ILE A 49 22.61 -7.60 -13.58
CA ILE A 49 22.06 -6.24 -13.56
C ILE A 49 22.33 -5.61 -14.93
N THR A 50 21.61 -6.06 -15.94
CA THR A 50 21.56 -5.40 -17.26
C THR A 50 20.52 -4.26 -17.19
N GLY A 51 20.70 -3.16 -17.93
CA GLY A 51 19.79 -1.99 -17.88
C GLY A 51 18.30 -2.36 -18.07
N ASP A 52 18.03 -3.34 -18.93
CA ASP A 52 16.68 -3.88 -19.16
C ASP A 52 16.12 -4.61 -17.93
N SER A 53 16.96 -5.38 -17.22
CA SER A 53 16.57 -6.04 -15.97
C SER A 53 16.24 -5.06 -14.85
N PHE A 54 16.83 -3.86 -14.84
CA PHE A 54 16.53 -2.83 -13.83
C PHE A 54 15.19 -2.15 -14.14
N ILE A 55 14.92 -1.85 -15.42
CA ILE A 55 13.61 -1.34 -15.85
C ILE A 55 12.54 -2.39 -15.56
N ASP A 56 12.77 -3.66 -15.86
CA ASP A 56 11.85 -4.75 -15.53
C ASP A 56 11.76 -5.05 -14.03
N LYS A 57 12.78 -4.74 -13.23
CA LYS A 57 12.73 -4.87 -11.75
C LYS A 57 12.18 -3.64 -11.04
N VAL A 58 12.09 -2.48 -11.69
CA VAL A 58 11.56 -1.22 -11.13
C VAL A 58 10.15 -0.94 -11.67
N PHE A 59 9.95 -0.96 -12.98
CA PHE A 59 8.65 -0.84 -13.63
C PHE A 59 7.90 -2.18 -13.69
N GLY A 60 8.64 -3.28 -13.87
CA GLY A 60 8.09 -4.62 -13.71
C GLY A 60 8.20 -5.15 -12.27
N ASN A 61 8.60 -4.33 -11.28
CA ASN A 61 8.34 -4.67 -9.88
C ASN A 61 6.82 -4.69 -9.70
N ARG A 62 6.30 -5.91 -9.70
CA ARG A 62 4.90 -6.34 -9.69
C ARG A 62 4.15 -5.98 -8.40
N ASN A 63 4.56 -4.90 -7.73
CA ASN A 63 4.07 -4.43 -6.44
C ASN A 63 3.76 -2.93 -6.43
N LEU A 64 4.20 -2.16 -7.45
CA LEU A 64 4.18 -0.69 -7.36
C LEU A 64 2.80 -0.06 -7.54
N LEU A 65 1.89 -0.69 -8.30
CA LEU A 65 0.54 -0.13 -8.54
C LEU A 65 -0.60 -1.16 -8.51
N SER A 66 -0.34 -2.42 -8.13
CA SER A 66 -1.33 -3.52 -8.11
C SER A 66 -2.06 -3.82 -9.45
N ALA A 67 -1.69 -3.13 -10.53
CA ALA A 67 -2.32 -3.28 -11.84
C ALA A 67 -2.12 -4.70 -12.40
N ASP A 68 -0.93 -5.27 -12.18
CA ASP A 68 -0.59 -6.63 -12.52
C ASP A 68 -1.42 -7.66 -11.72
N LYS A 69 -1.61 -7.42 -10.41
CA LYS A 69 -2.43 -8.27 -9.54
C LYS A 69 -3.90 -8.23 -9.94
N THR A 70 -4.39 -7.04 -10.28
CA THR A 70 -5.74 -6.85 -10.82
C THR A 70 -5.92 -7.66 -12.10
N GLY A 71 -4.94 -7.65 -13.00
CA GLY A 71 -4.96 -8.44 -14.24
C GLY A 71 -4.98 -9.95 -14.00
N VAL A 72 -4.19 -10.45 -13.02
CA VAL A 72 -4.21 -11.88 -12.64
C VAL A 72 -5.56 -12.27 -12.04
N LEU A 73 -6.14 -11.44 -11.17
CA LEU A 73 -7.46 -11.71 -10.59
C LEU A 73 -8.57 -11.63 -11.65
N TYR A 74 -8.47 -10.70 -12.60
CA TYR A 74 -9.36 -10.63 -13.75
C TYR A 74 -9.35 -11.94 -14.55
N ASP A 75 -8.16 -12.41 -14.94
CA ASP A 75 -8.01 -13.66 -15.68
C ASP A 75 -8.50 -14.88 -14.87
N ALA A 76 -8.26 -14.89 -13.56
CA ALA A 76 -8.73 -15.95 -12.68
C ALA A 76 -10.27 -16.00 -12.58
N VAL A 77 -10.93 -14.85 -12.50
CA VAL A 77 -12.40 -14.76 -12.44
C VAL A 77 -13.01 -15.14 -13.79
N GLU A 78 -12.52 -14.57 -14.90
CA GLU A 78 -13.02 -14.85 -16.25
C GLU A 78 -12.86 -16.34 -16.64
N ARG A 79 -11.76 -16.97 -16.22
CA ARG A 79 -11.53 -18.40 -16.46
C ARG A 79 -12.21 -19.33 -15.45
N ASN A 80 -13.10 -18.81 -14.60
CA ASN A 80 -13.79 -19.56 -13.54
C ASN A 80 -12.85 -20.28 -12.56
N LYS A 81 -11.61 -19.78 -12.39
CA LYS A 81 -10.66 -20.29 -11.38
C LYS A 81 -10.90 -19.69 -10.00
N PHE A 82 -11.60 -18.56 -9.94
CA PHE A 82 -11.97 -17.86 -8.71
C PHE A 82 -13.34 -17.18 -8.89
N GLN A 83 -14.07 -16.99 -7.79
CA GLN A 83 -15.38 -16.33 -7.81
C GLN A 83 -15.31 -14.96 -7.13
N LEU A 84 -16.21 -14.06 -7.51
CA LEU A 84 -16.35 -12.79 -6.81
C LEU A 84 -16.78 -13.02 -5.36
N GLU A 85 -16.24 -12.21 -4.45
CA GLU A 85 -16.41 -12.35 -3.01
C GLU A 85 -17.54 -11.50 -2.43
N TYR A 86 -18.14 -10.60 -3.22
CA TYR A 86 -19.37 -9.84 -2.88
C TYR A 86 -19.35 -9.13 -1.53
N GLY A 87 -18.19 -8.60 -1.13
CA GLY A 87 -17.96 -7.85 0.09
C GLY A 87 -17.39 -8.66 1.25
N LEU A 88 -17.06 -9.95 1.06
CA LEU A 88 -16.52 -10.80 2.11
C LEU A 88 -15.27 -10.21 2.76
N SER A 89 -14.34 -9.63 1.99
CA SER A 89 -13.12 -9.04 2.57
C SER A 89 -13.39 -7.85 3.50
N PHE A 90 -14.45 -7.07 3.25
CA PHE A 90 -14.83 -5.96 4.12
C PHE A 90 -15.46 -6.46 5.42
N ILE A 91 -16.22 -7.55 5.36
CA ILE A 91 -16.80 -8.19 6.54
C ILE A 91 -15.70 -8.85 7.38
N ASP A 92 -14.75 -9.51 6.72
CA ASP A 92 -13.62 -10.18 7.35
C ASP A 92 -12.81 -9.25 8.27
N PHE A 93 -12.70 -7.96 7.92
CA PHE A 93 -12.06 -6.96 8.78
C PHE A 93 -12.71 -6.88 10.17
N PHE A 94 -14.03 -6.92 10.26
CA PHE A 94 -14.76 -6.90 11.53
C PHE A 94 -14.70 -8.24 12.26
N LEU A 95 -14.55 -9.34 11.53
CA LEU A 95 -14.43 -10.67 12.10
C LEU A 95 -13.00 -10.98 12.56
N ALA A 96 -11.99 -10.31 12.01
CA ALA A 96 -10.57 -10.55 12.25
C ALA A 96 -10.19 -10.53 13.75
N PRO A 97 -10.70 -9.63 14.62
CA PRO A 97 -10.35 -9.60 16.04
C PRO A 97 -10.87 -10.78 16.86
N ILE A 98 -11.88 -11.52 16.37
CA ILE A 98 -12.47 -12.66 17.12
C ILE A 98 -11.44 -13.80 17.17
N PRO A 99 -10.97 -14.21 18.37
CA PRO A 99 -9.95 -15.25 18.48
C PRO A 99 -10.54 -16.64 18.16
N ARG A 100 -9.71 -17.53 17.61
CA ARG A 100 -10.11 -18.92 17.28
C ARG A 100 -10.48 -19.77 18.50
N SER A 101 -10.10 -19.34 19.72
CA SER A 101 -10.56 -19.97 20.95
C SER A 101 -12.06 -19.81 21.18
N ILE A 102 -12.64 -18.70 20.72
CA ILE A 102 -14.09 -18.41 20.82
C ILE A 102 -14.83 -18.93 19.59
N TRP A 103 -14.21 -18.84 18.40
CA TRP A 103 -14.78 -19.35 17.15
C TRP A 103 -13.82 -20.31 16.45
N VAL A 104 -13.91 -21.59 16.79
CA VAL A 104 -13.00 -22.65 16.31
C VAL A 104 -13.02 -22.77 14.78
N ASN A 105 -14.22 -22.73 14.19
CA ASN A 105 -14.44 -22.87 12.75
C ASN A 105 -14.45 -21.51 12.00
N LYS A 106 -13.75 -20.51 12.53
CA LYS A 106 -13.66 -19.18 11.90
C LYS A 106 -13.08 -19.31 10.48
N PRO A 107 -13.74 -18.73 9.45
CA PRO A 107 -13.23 -18.74 8.09
C PRO A 107 -11.90 -17.99 8.01
N ILE A 108 -11.13 -18.25 6.95
CA ILE A 108 -9.89 -17.52 6.69
C ILE A 108 -10.27 -16.07 6.37
N THR A 109 -9.98 -15.14 7.28
CA THR A 109 -10.34 -13.71 7.15
C THR A 109 -9.30 -12.90 6.36
N ALA A 110 -8.14 -13.49 6.05
CA ALA A 110 -7.10 -12.83 5.27
C ALA A 110 -7.34 -13.08 3.77
N ILE A 111 -7.75 -12.03 3.05
CA ILE A 111 -7.93 -12.08 1.59
C ILE A 111 -6.64 -12.52 0.89
N GLU A 112 -5.48 -12.11 1.41
CA GLU A 112 -4.17 -12.40 0.82
C GLU A 112 -3.90 -13.91 0.79
N THR A 113 -4.37 -14.65 1.80
CA THR A 113 -4.23 -16.10 1.88
C THR A 113 -5.17 -16.81 0.90
N ARG A 114 -6.36 -16.26 0.64
CA ARG A 114 -7.33 -16.86 -0.29
C ARG A 114 -6.90 -16.73 -1.73
N ILE A 115 -6.31 -15.59 -2.10
CA ILE A 115 -5.90 -15.31 -3.48
C ILE A 115 -4.48 -15.81 -3.80
N GLN A 116 -3.65 -16.07 -2.78
CA GLN A 116 -2.27 -16.54 -2.96
C GLN A 116 -2.11 -17.69 -3.97
N PRO A 117 -2.97 -18.74 -3.99
CA PRO A 117 -2.82 -19.85 -4.95
C PRO A 117 -2.97 -19.45 -6.42
N LEU A 118 -3.56 -18.29 -6.71
CA LEU A 118 -3.73 -17.76 -8.06
C LEU A 118 -2.44 -17.18 -8.64
N PHE A 119 -1.46 -16.88 -7.77
CA PHE A 119 -0.19 -16.28 -8.16
C PHE A 119 0.89 -17.36 -8.23
N THR A 120 1.43 -17.63 -9.42
CA THR A 120 2.56 -18.56 -9.62
C THR A 120 3.88 -17.80 -9.75
N GLY A 121 5.01 -18.51 -9.55
CA GLY A 121 6.36 -17.93 -9.64
C GLY A 121 6.72 -17.06 -8.44
N PRO A 122 7.60 -16.05 -8.59
CA PRO A 122 8.10 -15.22 -7.48
C PRO A 122 6.99 -14.55 -6.65
N LEU A 123 5.83 -14.27 -7.26
CA LEU A 123 4.65 -13.69 -6.62
C LEU A 123 4.00 -14.66 -5.61
N GLY A 124 3.88 -15.95 -5.94
CA GLY A 124 3.37 -16.97 -5.02
C GLY A 124 4.42 -17.46 -4.02
N ALA A 125 5.70 -17.41 -4.39
CA ALA A 125 6.82 -17.87 -3.57
C ALA A 125 7.13 -16.96 -2.37
N SER A 126 6.61 -15.73 -2.34
CA SER A 126 6.98 -14.70 -1.35
C SER A 126 6.08 -14.57 -0.11
N GLY A 127 5.08 -15.43 0.07
CA GLY A 127 4.10 -15.31 1.16
C GLY A 127 2.82 -14.58 0.73
N SER A 128 2.07 -14.03 1.69
CA SER A 128 0.79 -13.33 1.48
C SER A 128 0.89 -12.28 0.36
N VAL A 129 0.02 -12.37 -0.64
CA VAL A 129 -0.03 -11.42 -1.77
C VAL A 129 -1.14 -10.41 -1.48
N PRO A 130 -0.83 -9.17 -1.06
CA PRO A 130 -1.86 -8.18 -0.91
C PRO A 130 -2.42 -7.80 -2.28
N PRO A 131 -3.75 -7.84 -2.48
CA PRO A 131 -4.37 -7.53 -3.77
C PRO A 131 -4.15 -6.07 -4.17
N GLY A 132 -4.18 -5.14 -3.22
CA GLY A 132 -4.25 -3.71 -3.53
C GLY A 132 -5.71 -3.26 -3.72
N LEU A 133 -5.98 -1.99 -3.51
CA LEU A 133 -7.35 -1.44 -3.55
C LEU A 133 -8.09 -1.68 -4.90
N PRO A 134 -7.46 -1.51 -6.09
CA PRO A 134 -8.13 -1.82 -7.36
C PRO A 134 -8.45 -3.31 -7.50
N ALA A 135 -7.49 -4.18 -7.17
CA ALA A 135 -7.67 -5.62 -7.31
C ALA A 135 -8.70 -6.17 -6.32
N GLU A 136 -8.75 -5.60 -5.10
CA GLU A 136 -9.76 -5.93 -4.10
C GLU A 136 -11.15 -5.45 -4.54
N GLY A 137 -11.27 -4.24 -5.11
CA GLY A 137 -12.52 -3.77 -5.71
C GLY A 137 -13.02 -4.69 -6.81
N TYR A 138 -12.12 -5.14 -7.68
CA TYR A 138 -12.43 -6.12 -8.70
C TYR A 138 -12.91 -7.45 -8.10
N LEU A 139 -12.19 -7.97 -7.10
CA LEU A 139 -12.55 -9.24 -6.47
C LEU A 139 -13.91 -9.21 -5.80
N GLN A 140 -14.29 -8.07 -5.21
CA GLN A 140 -15.55 -7.96 -4.49
C GLN A 140 -16.74 -7.74 -5.44
N PHE A 141 -16.62 -6.85 -6.43
CA PHE A 141 -17.77 -6.44 -7.27
C PHE A 141 -17.42 -6.23 -8.76
N GLY A 142 -16.35 -6.85 -9.25
CA GLY A 142 -15.86 -6.66 -10.62
C GLY A 142 -15.47 -5.21 -10.91
N PHE A 143 -15.60 -4.79 -12.17
CA PHE A 143 -15.27 -3.41 -12.58
C PHE A 143 -16.07 -2.33 -11.84
N ILE A 144 -17.31 -2.63 -11.44
CA ILE A 144 -18.13 -1.70 -10.65
C ILE A 144 -17.47 -1.46 -9.29
N GLY A 145 -16.92 -2.51 -8.67
CA GLY A 145 -16.18 -2.39 -7.41
C GLY A 145 -14.89 -1.58 -7.55
N VAL A 146 -14.16 -1.74 -8.66
CA VAL A 146 -12.96 -0.93 -8.95
C VAL A 146 -13.32 0.55 -9.00
N ILE A 147 -14.30 0.91 -9.82
CA ILE A 147 -14.74 2.30 -10.00
C ILE A 147 -15.24 2.86 -8.66
N GLY A 148 -16.09 2.11 -7.96
CA GLY A 148 -16.67 2.51 -6.68
C GLY A 148 -15.61 2.74 -5.60
N LEU A 149 -14.71 1.78 -5.39
CA LEU A 149 -13.65 1.92 -4.38
C LEU A 149 -12.65 3.03 -4.72
N MET A 150 -12.22 3.15 -5.99
CA MET A 150 -11.32 4.23 -6.41
C MET A 150 -11.97 5.60 -6.23
N PHE A 151 -13.26 5.73 -6.53
CA PHE A 151 -14.01 6.96 -6.30
C PHE A 151 -14.10 7.29 -4.81
N CYS A 152 -14.50 6.33 -3.97
CA CYS A 152 -14.55 6.50 -2.52
C CYS A 152 -13.18 6.88 -1.94
N TYR A 153 -12.11 6.27 -2.44
CA TYR A 153 -10.76 6.58 -2.05
C TYR A 153 -10.33 7.99 -2.46
N GLY A 154 -10.57 8.40 -3.70
CA GLY A 154 -10.31 9.77 -4.15
C GLY A 154 -11.09 10.81 -3.34
N TYR A 155 -12.37 10.54 -3.07
CA TYR A 155 -13.19 11.38 -2.21
C TYR A 155 -12.64 11.46 -0.78
N PHE A 156 -12.23 10.33 -0.19
CA PHE A 156 -11.63 10.28 1.14
C PHE A 156 -10.32 11.09 1.21
N MET A 157 -9.46 10.98 0.20
CA MET A 157 -8.22 11.76 0.11
C MET A 157 -8.50 13.26 0.00
N ALA A 158 -9.50 13.66 -0.80
CA ALA A 158 -9.91 15.06 -0.91
C ALA A 158 -10.50 15.59 0.41
N TYR A 159 -11.32 14.79 1.09
CA TYR A 159 -11.85 15.13 2.41
C TYR A 159 -10.73 15.33 3.44
N MET A 160 -9.78 14.39 3.51
CA MET A 160 -8.64 14.47 4.43
C MET A 160 -7.73 15.67 4.14
N PHE A 161 -7.49 15.98 2.86
CA PHE A 161 -6.79 17.20 2.47
C PHE A 161 -7.46 18.46 3.02
N ASN A 162 -8.78 18.56 2.92
CA ASN A 162 -9.54 19.67 3.49
C ASN A 162 -9.44 19.72 5.02
N VAL A 163 -9.45 18.58 5.71
CA VAL A 163 -9.28 18.51 7.16
C VAL A 163 -7.91 19.04 7.57
N PHE A 164 -6.83 18.58 6.94
CA PHE A 164 -5.48 18.98 7.31
C PHE A 164 -5.12 20.41 6.87
N SER A 165 -5.61 20.87 5.71
CA SER A 165 -5.32 22.22 5.20
C SER A 165 -5.98 23.34 6.00
N ASN A 166 -7.07 23.03 6.71
CA ASN A 166 -7.77 23.96 7.61
C ASN A 166 -7.21 23.96 9.04
N SER A 167 -6.28 23.06 9.38
CA SER A 167 -5.66 23.05 10.69
C SER A 167 -4.63 24.18 10.84
N VAL A 168 -4.65 24.84 11.99
CA VAL A 168 -3.73 25.93 12.37
C VAL A 168 -2.48 25.45 13.09
N GLN A 169 -2.35 24.14 13.34
CA GLN A 169 -1.29 23.59 14.17
C GLN A 169 -0.10 23.14 13.32
N SER A 170 1.12 23.55 13.68
CA SER A 170 2.36 23.31 12.92
C SER A 170 2.61 21.83 12.58
N TYR A 171 2.24 20.90 13.46
CA TYR A 171 2.43 19.46 13.23
C TYR A 171 1.38 18.83 12.29
N SER A 172 0.34 19.57 11.90
CA SER A 172 -0.69 19.05 10.98
C SER A 172 -0.13 18.76 9.59
N VAL A 173 0.94 19.45 9.19
CA VAL A 173 1.69 19.17 7.97
C VAL A 173 2.36 17.80 8.04
N LEU A 174 2.99 17.47 9.18
CA LEU A 174 3.63 16.17 9.39
C LEU A 174 2.60 15.03 9.37
N LEU A 175 1.47 15.23 10.06
CA LEU A 175 0.36 14.26 10.03
C LEU A 175 -0.22 14.08 8.63
N TYR A 176 -0.32 15.16 7.84
CA TYR A 176 -0.77 15.09 6.46
C TYR A 176 0.21 14.31 5.57
N PHE A 177 1.53 14.56 5.69
CA PHE A 177 2.54 13.78 4.96
C PHE A 177 2.49 12.30 5.32
N PHE A 178 2.38 11.99 6.61
CA PHE A 178 2.24 10.62 7.09
C PHE A 178 0.97 9.96 6.51
N PHE A 179 -0.15 10.67 6.57
CA PHE A 179 -1.42 10.23 6.00
C PHE A 179 -1.31 9.99 4.48
N CYS A 180 -0.70 10.91 3.73
CA CYS A 180 -0.49 10.75 2.29
C CYS A 180 0.42 9.58 1.95
N TYR A 181 1.45 9.29 2.75
CA TYR A 181 2.27 8.11 2.54
C TYR A 181 1.45 6.83 2.76
N GLN A 182 0.73 6.76 3.89
CA GLN A 182 -0.02 5.57 4.28
C GLN A 182 -1.21 5.31 3.37
N PHE A 183 -2.05 6.31 3.12
CA PHE A 183 -3.22 6.14 2.27
C PHE A 183 -2.86 6.28 0.79
N GLY A 184 -1.99 7.22 0.42
CA GLY A 184 -1.57 7.46 -0.96
C GLY A 184 -0.88 6.26 -1.60
N PHE A 185 0.13 5.72 -0.92
CA PHE A 185 1.00 4.69 -1.47
C PHE A 185 0.62 3.29 -0.96
N ASN A 186 0.42 3.13 0.36
CA ASN A 186 0.18 1.80 0.91
C ASN A 186 -1.22 1.25 0.56
N MET A 187 -2.31 2.03 0.59
CA MET A 187 -3.63 1.46 0.20
C MET A 187 -3.69 0.95 -1.24
N ILE A 188 -2.91 1.51 -2.16
CA ILE A 188 -2.87 1.02 -3.54
C ILE A 188 -2.22 -0.37 -3.60
N GLY A 189 -1.20 -0.64 -2.77
CA GLY A 189 -0.45 -1.89 -2.78
C GLY A 189 -0.93 -2.96 -1.79
N PHE A 190 -1.64 -2.58 -0.72
CA PHE A 190 -2.11 -3.44 0.36
C PHE A 190 -3.61 -3.76 0.26
N SER A 191 -4.08 -4.82 0.95
CA SER A 191 -5.53 -5.00 1.14
C SER A 191 -6.08 -3.87 2.01
N VAL A 192 -7.37 -3.55 1.85
CA VAL A 192 -8.06 -2.53 2.63
C VAL A 192 -7.97 -2.83 4.12
N GLY A 193 -8.20 -4.08 4.51
CA GLY A 193 -8.13 -4.52 5.90
C GLY A 193 -6.72 -4.35 6.48
N SER A 194 -5.70 -4.86 5.80
CA SER A 194 -4.31 -4.77 6.26
C SER A 194 -3.82 -3.31 6.31
N ALA A 195 -4.19 -2.48 5.31
CA ALA A 195 -3.85 -1.07 5.29
C ALA A 195 -4.51 -0.29 6.45
N ALA A 196 -5.77 -0.60 6.76
CA ALA A 196 -6.48 0.01 7.88
C ALA A 196 -5.84 -0.35 9.23
N VAL A 197 -5.50 -1.62 9.44
CA VAL A 197 -4.79 -2.06 10.66
C VAL A 197 -3.43 -1.37 10.77
N GLN A 198 -2.63 -1.38 9.70
CA GLN A 198 -1.32 -0.73 9.70
C GLN A 198 -1.43 0.77 9.97
N PHE A 199 -2.42 1.45 9.36
CA PHE A 199 -2.68 2.84 9.65
C PHE A 199 -2.98 3.07 11.14
N LEU A 200 -3.83 2.25 11.77
CA LEU A 200 -4.12 2.39 13.20
C LEU A 200 -2.87 2.20 14.07
N ILE A 201 -2.05 1.20 13.75
CA ILE A 201 -0.81 0.90 14.48
C ILE A 201 0.18 2.06 14.40
N ASP A 202 0.34 2.66 13.22
CA ASP A 202 1.34 3.72 13.01
C ASP A 202 0.82 5.10 13.41
N PHE A 203 -0.47 5.37 13.17
CA PHE A 203 -1.08 6.67 13.43
C PHE A 203 -1.34 6.91 14.92
N LEU A 204 -1.79 5.91 15.68
CA LEU A 204 -2.12 6.10 17.09
C LEU A 204 -0.93 6.59 17.92
N PRO A 205 0.27 5.95 17.87
CA PRO A 205 1.44 6.42 18.60
C PRO A 205 1.84 7.83 18.19
N LEU A 206 1.88 8.11 16.87
CA LEU A 206 2.23 9.43 16.35
C LEU A 206 1.26 10.51 16.86
N TYR A 207 -0.03 10.23 16.81
CA TYR A 207 -1.07 11.13 17.30
C TYR A 207 -0.93 11.39 18.80
N PHE A 208 -0.71 10.35 19.61
CA PHE A 208 -0.51 10.51 21.06
C PHE A 208 0.73 11.34 21.38
N VAL A 209 1.89 11.02 20.78
CA VAL A 209 3.13 11.78 20.99
C VAL A 209 2.95 13.26 20.65
N LEU A 210 2.35 13.57 19.49
CA LEU A 210 2.11 14.96 19.09
C LEU A 210 1.10 15.69 19.97
N LYS A 211 0.16 14.97 20.59
CA LYS A 211 -0.78 15.54 21.56
C LYS A 211 -0.11 15.88 22.90
N PHE A 212 0.91 15.13 23.33
CA PHE A 212 1.67 15.38 24.55
C PHE A 212 2.79 16.43 24.40
N LEU A 213 3.20 16.74 23.16
CA LEU A 213 4.20 17.79 22.86
C LEU A 213 3.59 19.20 22.73
N LYS A 214 2.27 19.33 22.95
CA LYS A 214 1.58 20.61 23.15
C LYS A 214 1.65 21.04 24.60
#